data_AF-A0A8K0G5F7-F1
#
_entry.id   AF-A0A8K0G5F7-F1
#
_cell.length_a   1.000
_cell.length_b   1.000
_cell.length_c   1.000
_cell.angle_alpha   90.00
_cell.angle_beta   90.00
_cell.angle_gamma   90.00
#
_symmetry.space_group_name_H-M   'P 1'
#
loop_
_entity.id
_entity.type
_entity.pdbx_description
1 polymer ?
#
loop_
_entity_poly.entity_id
_entity_poly.type
_entity_poly.pdbx_seq_one_letter_code
_entity_poly.pdbx_strand_id
1 'polypeptide(L)'
;MILDLRKPSQAGRWSTPSNKEKHDEIQQEVEQEDSTTSQVRLELPSLAEACDRIGVSNRLAAITINSAIRDMGILTKEKITSLINRSRIRRAREEVCKDIQRKSSEGQV
;
A
#
# COMPACT_ATOMS: atom_id res chain seq x y z
N MET A 1 -48.90 37.17 -14.53
CA MET A 1 -48.00 36.12 -13.99
C MET A 1 -48.37 35.94 -12.53
N ILE A 2 -48.91 34.77 -12.18
CA ILE A 2 -49.72 34.53 -10.98
C ILE A 2 -48.93 33.74 -9.93
N LEU A 3 -48.93 34.31 -8.71
CA LEU A 3 -49.09 33.74 -7.36
C LEU A 3 -48.20 32.58 -6.86
N ASP A 4 -47.30 32.96 -5.96
CA ASP A 4 -47.12 32.59 -4.53
C ASP A 4 -47.67 31.27 -3.92
N LEU A 5 -46.94 30.86 -2.86
CA LEU A 5 -47.09 29.78 -1.86
C LEU A 5 -46.76 28.31 -2.22
N ARG A 6 -45.79 27.72 -1.46
CA ARG A 6 -45.93 26.52 -0.58
C ARG A 6 -44.57 25.81 -0.31
N LYS A 7 -44.06 25.87 0.93
CA LYS A 7 -43.19 24.80 1.50
C LYS A 7 -44.12 23.67 1.98
N PRO A 8 -43.79 22.36 1.90
CA PRO A 8 -42.92 21.75 2.93
C PRO A 8 -42.15 20.45 2.52
N SER A 9 -41.30 19.98 3.45
CA SER A 9 -41.08 18.57 3.87
C SER A 9 -40.81 17.48 2.81
N GLN A 10 -39.66 16.80 2.90
CA GLN A 10 -39.57 15.39 3.33
C GLN A 10 -38.11 14.90 3.26
N ALA A 11 -37.79 13.95 4.14
CA ALA A 11 -36.51 13.27 4.27
C ALA A 11 -36.03 12.58 2.98
N GLY A 12 -34.71 12.50 2.76
CA GLY A 12 -34.15 11.61 1.74
C GLY A 12 -32.68 11.87 1.43
N ARG A 13 -31.81 10.97 1.91
CA ARG A 13 -30.60 10.46 1.25
C ARG A 13 -29.90 11.41 0.25
N TRP A 14 -28.73 11.91 0.63
CA TRP A 14 -27.82 12.59 -0.31
C TRP A 14 -27.33 11.57 -1.35
N SER A 15 -27.92 11.60 -2.54
CA SER A 15 -27.38 10.96 -3.73
C SER A 15 -26.39 11.93 -4.37
N THR A 16 -25.13 11.52 -4.45
CA THR A 16 -24.08 12.24 -5.19
C THR A 16 -24.33 12.14 -6.69
N PRO A 17 -24.18 13.23 -7.47
CA PRO A 17 -24.30 13.18 -8.91
C PRO A 17 -23.14 12.38 -9.53
N SER A 18 -23.55 11.39 -10.31
CA SER A 18 -22.77 10.71 -11.34
C SER A 18 -22.10 11.74 -12.26
N ASN A 19 -20.77 11.75 -12.32
CA ASN A 19 -20.06 12.30 -13.47
C ASN A 19 -19.22 11.18 -14.11
N LYS A 20 -19.51 10.97 -15.39
CA LYS A 20 -18.91 9.95 -16.25
C LYS A 20 -17.69 10.59 -16.91
N GLU A 21 -16.50 10.25 -16.44
CA GLU A 21 -15.28 10.52 -17.21
C GLU A 21 -14.67 9.20 -17.67
N LYS A 22 -14.49 9.15 -18.99
CA LYS A 22 -14.11 8.01 -19.80
C LYS A 22 -12.69 7.61 -19.44
N HIS A 23 -12.52 6.37 -19.01
CA HIS A 23 -11.21 5.73 -19.06
C HIS A 23 -11.15 4.98 -20.37
N ASP A 24 -10.32 5.48 -21.29
CA ASP A 24 -10.01 4.79 -22.54
C ASP A 24 -9.44 3.42 -22.22
N GLU A 25 -10.16 2.42 -22.69
CA GLU A 25 -9.84 1.01 -22.63
C GLU A 25 -8.80 0.72 -23.71
N ILE A 26 -7.52 0.70 -23.32
CA ILE A 26 -6.46 0.09 -24.14
C ILE A 26 -6.38 -1.37 -23.70
N GLN A 27 -7.13 -2.22 -24.41
CA GLN A 27 -6.87 -3.65 -24.49
C GLN A 27 -5.84 -3.86 -25.60
N GLN A 28 -4.65 -4.38 -25.26
CA GLN A 28 -3.70 -5.09 -26.14
C GLN A 28 -2.41 -5.29 -25.34
N GLU A 29 -1.68 -6.39 -25.42
CA GLU A 29 -1.86 -7.74 -25.96
C GLU A 29 -0.76 -8.54 -25.23
N VAL A 30 -0.99 -9.84 -25.02
CA VAL A 30 -0.11 -10.71 -24.24
C VAL A 30 1.22 -10.89 -24.96
N GLU A 31 2.31 -10.33 -24.43
CA GLU A 31 3.66 -10.87 -24.67
C GLU A 31 4.11 -11.66 -23.45
N GLN A 32 3.95 -12.96 -23.61
CA GLN A 32 4.38 -14.01 -22.71
C GLN A 32 5.89 -14.15 -22.86
N GLU A 33 6.65 -13.40 -22.06
CA GLU A 33 8.07 -13.65 -21.88
C GLU A 33 8.26 -14.66 -20.76
N ASP A 34 8.63 -15.89 -21.13
CA ASP A 34 9.24 -16.87 -20.23
C ASP A 34 10.57 -16.30 -19.70
N SER A 35 10.49 -15.40 -18.73
CA SER A 35 11.64 -14.88 -18.00
C SER A 35 11.58 -15.43 -16.59
N THR A 36 12.59 -16.18 -16.19
CA THR A 36 12.85 -16.50 -14.79
C THR A 36 12.71 -15.21 -13.98
N THR A 37 11.66 -15.10 -13.16
CA THR A 37 11.34 -13.88 -12.41
C THR A 37 12.43 -13.67 -11.36
N SER A 38 13.52 -12.98 -11.73
CA SER A 38 14.54 -12.60 -10.78
C SER A 38 13.96 -11.52 -9.88
N GLN A 39 13.45 -11.96 -8.73
CA GLN A 39 12.97 -11.03 -7.72
C GLN A 39 14.19 -10.29 -7.17
N VAL A 40 14.33 -9.01 -7.52
CA VAL A 40 15.34 -8.14 -6.91
C VAL A 40 15.02 -8.03 -5.42
N ARG A 41 15.91 -8.56 -4.58
CA ARG A 41 15.83 -8.48 -3.12
C ARG A 41 16.83 -7.42 -2.66
N LEU A 42 16.30 -6.38 -2.05
CA LEU A 42 17.09 -5.34 -1.40
C LEU A 42 16.93 -5.48 0.11
N GLU A 43 18.05 -5.70 0.81
CA GLU A 43 18.08 -5.72 2.25
C GLU A 43 18.54 -4.36 2.79
N LEU A 44 17.75 -3.79 3.70
CA LEU A 44 18.02 -2.50 4.34
C LEU A 44 18.08 -2.65 5.87
N PRO A 45 19.03 -3.44 6.41
CA PRO A 45 19.07 -3.78 7.83
C PRO A 45 19.24 -2.55 8.73
N SER A 46 20.09 -1.59 8.34
CA SER A 46 20.29 -0.36 9.10
C SER A 46 19.04 0.51 9.17
N LEU A 47 18.23 0.53 8.10
CA LEU A 47 16.96 1.27 8.07
C LEU A 47 15.92 0.58 8.96
N ALA A 48 15.84 -0.75 8.91
CA ALA A 48 14.94 -1.53 9.76
C ALA A 48 15.27 -1.31 11.24
N GLU A 49 16.55 -1.42 11.60
CA GLU A 49 17.01 -1.18 12.97
C GLU A 49 16.72 0.24 13.44
N ALA A 50 16.98 1.26 12.61
CA ALA A 50 16.64 2.64 12.94
C ALA A 50 15.14 2.84 13.16
N CYS A 51 14.30 2.22 12.32
CA CYS A 51 12.84 2.26 12.46
C CYS A 51 12.37 1.61 13.76
N ASP A 52 13.00 0.52 14.18
CA ASP A 52 12.63 -0.21 15.40
C ASP A 52 13.12 0.52 16.66
N ARG A 53 14.34 1.08 16.65
CA ARG A 53 14.87 1.91 17.75
C ARG A 53 14.01 3.14 18.02
N ILE A 54 13.51 3.79 16.96
CA ILE A 54 12.69 5.02 17.08
C ILE A 54 11.20 4.69 17.31
N GLY A 55 10.75 3.46 17.05
CA GLY A 55 9.34 3.10 17.16
C GLY A 55 8.49 3.65 16.02
N VAL A 56 9.02 3.67 14.80
CA VAL A 56 8.34 4.23 13.62
C VAL A 56 7.04 3.46 13.32
N SER A 57 5.95 4.19 13.10
CA SER A 57 4.66 3.61 12.71
C SER A 57 4.74 2.93 11.34
N ASN A 58 3.95 1.87 11.13
CA ASN A 58 3.97 1.12 9.86
C ASN A 58 3.67 1.98 8.63
N ARG A 59 2.88 3.06 8.77
CA ARG A 59 2.59 4.00 7.68
C ARG A 59 3.80 4.87 7.35
N LEU A 60 4.49 5.38 8.37
CA LEU A 60 5.68 6.21 8.18
C LEU A 60 6.86 5.38 7.65
N ALA A 61 7.01 4.15 8.13
CA ALA A 61 7.99 3.21 7.60
C ALA A 61 7.76 2.94 6.10
N ALA A 62 6.50 2.73 5.67
CA ALA A 62 6.16 2.54 4.25
C ALA A 62 6.58 3.74 3.39
N ILE A 63 6.29 4.96 3.83
CA ILE A 63 6.66 6.18 3.10
C ILE A 63 8.18 6.29 2.99
N THR A 64 8.89 6.11 4.10
CA THR A 64 10.35 6.23 4.16
C THR A 64 11.04 5.21 3.27
N ILE A 65 10.64 3.94 3.36
CA ILE A 65 11.20 2.85 2.56
C ILE A 65 10.90 3.08 1.07
N ASN A 66 9.66 3.45 0.71
CA ASN A 66 9.33 3.72 -0.69
C ASN A 66 10.11 4.92 -1.26
N SER A 67 10.41 5.93 -0.45
CA SER A 67 11.29 7.04 -0.85
C SER A 67 12.70 6.53 -1.11
N ALA A 68 13.29 5.79 -0.17
CA ALA A 68 14.63 5.25 -0.32
C ALA A 68 14.75 4.34 -1.56
N ILE A 69 13.78 3.45 -1.78
CA ILE A 69 13.73 2.56 -2.96
C ILE A 69 13.59 3.35 -4.27
N ARG A 70 12.86 4.47 -4.25
CA ARG A 70 12.75 5.38 -5.39
C ARG A 70 14.08 6.09 -5.66
N ASP A 71 14.77 6.56 -4.62
CA ASP A 71 16.09 7.21 -4.74
C ASP A 71 17.15 6.24 -5.27
N MET A 72 17.01 4.94 -4.96
CA MET A 72 17.84 3.87 -5.53
C MET A 72 17.48 3.47 -6.97
N GLY A 73 16.43 4.06 -7.56
CA GLY A 73 16.01 3.77 -8.93
C GLY A 73 15.31 2.41 -9.14
N ILE A 74 14.98 1.70 -8.06
CA ILE A 74 14.36 0.36 -8.12
C ILE A 74 12.84 0.46 -8.37
N LEU A 75 12.21 1.48 -7.78
CA LEU A 75 10.77 1.74 -7.94
C LEU A 75 10.53 2.77 -9.05
N THR A 76 10.12 2.30 -10.24
CA THR A 76 9.65 3.16 -11.33
C THR A 76 8.16 3.48 -11.18
N LYS A 77 7.67 4.53 -11.86
CA LYS A 77 6.24 4.94 -11.79
C LYS A 77 5.28 3.84 -12.26
N GLU A 78 5.73 2.95 -13.14
CA GLU A 78 4.96 1.86 -13.72
C GLU A 78 4.86 0.63 -12.78
N LYS A 79 5.83 0.44 -11.88
CA LYS A 79 5.92 -0.74 -11.01
C LYS A 79 5.15 -0.57 -9.70
N ILE A 80 3.85 -0.28 -9.78
CA ILE A 80 2.98 -0.04 -8.61
C ILE A 80 2.90 -1.28 -7.69
N THR A 81 2.96 -2.49 -8.25
CA THR A 81 2.92 -3.76 -7.51
C THR A 81 4.13 -3.97 -6.57
N SER A 82 5.23 -3.28 -6.85
CA SER A 82 6.44 -3.29 -6.02
C SER A 82 6.33 -2.37 -4.79
N LEU A 83 5.30 -1.51 -4.73
CA LEU A 83 5.14 -0.57 -3.63
C LEU A 83 4.96 -1.30 -2.28
N ILE A 84 5.72 -0.82 -1.29
CA ILE A 84 5.60 -1.33 0.07
C ILE A 84 4.46 -0.59 0.77
N ASN A 85 3.43 -1.34 1.11
CA ASN A 85 2.27 -0.83 1.83
C ASN A 85 2.37 -1.11 3.34
N ARG A 86 1.61 -0.36 4.15
CA ARG A 86 1.55 -0.54 5.62
C ARG A 86 1.28 -1.99 6.04
N SER A 87 0.46 -2.69 5.26
CA SER A 87 0.05 -4.07 5.52
C SER A 87 1.20 -5.06 5.29
N ARG A 88 2.07 -4.81 4.31
CA ARG A 88 3.27 -5.61 4.08
C ARG A 88 4.24 -5.49 5.25
N ILE A 89 4.44 -4.26 5.74
CA ILE A 89 5.29 -4.00 6.93
C ILE A 89 4.72 -4.63 8.18
N ARG A 90 3.40 -4.48 8.42
CA ARG A 90 2.74 -5.13 9.57
C ARG A 90 2.98 -6.64 9.57
N ARG A 91 2.74 -7.29 8.42
CA ARG A 91 2.96 -8.75 8.28
C ARG A 91 4.43 -9.12 8.50
N ALA A 92 5.36 -8.37 7.92
CA ALA A 92 6.79 -8.61 8.12
C ALA A 92 7.19 -8.55 9.61
N ARG A 93 6.72 -7.53 10.33
CA ARG A 93 6.96 -7.42 11.78
C ARG A 93 6.32 -8.56 12.57
N GLU A 94 5.11 -8.98 12.22
CA GLU A 94 4.43 -10.10 12.87
C GLU A 94 5.18 -11.42 12.69
N GLU A 95 5.71 -11.69 11.48
CA GLU A 95 6.52 -12.89 11.24
C GLU A 95 7.81 -12.86 12.07
N VAL A 96 8.49 -11.70 12.13
CA VAL A 96 9.68 -11.53 12.99
C VAL A 96 9.35 -11.77 14.47
N CYS A 97 8.22 -11.24 14.97
CA CYS A 97 7.78 -11.50 16.34
C CYS A 97 7.53 -12.99 16.60
N LYS A 98 6.87 -13.69 15.68
CA LYS A 98 6.64 -15.14 15.79
C LYS A 98 7.94 -15.93 15.76
N ASP A 99 8.90 -15.55 14.91
CA ASP A 99 10.22 -16.17 14.83
C ASP A 99 10.97 -16.04 16.16
N ILE A 100 10.95 -14.85 16.76
CA ILE A 100 11.56 -14.60 18.07
C ILE A 100 10.89 -15.43 19.16
N GLN A 101 9.55 -15.50 19.15
CA GLN A 101 8.80 -16.30 20.11
C GLN A 101 9.12 -17.79 20.00
N ARG A 102 9.19 -18.33 18.78
CA ARG A 102 9.56 -19.73 18.51
C ARG A 102 10.97 -20.04 19.04
N LYS A 103 11.95 -19.18 18.73
CA LYS A 103 13.34 -19.33 19.19
C LYS A 103 13.43 -19.31 20.72
N SER A 104 12.60 -18.50 21.38
CA SER A 104 12.55 -18.43 22.84
C SER A 104 11.95 -19.70 23.46
N SER A 105 11.01 -20.37 22.78
CA SER A 105 10.43 -21.65 23.24
C SER A 105 11.29 -22.88 22.95
N GLU A 106 12.17 -22.83 21.94
CA GLU A 106 13.04 -23.94 21.55
C GLU A 106 14.38 -23.94 22.31
N GLY A 107 14.69 -22.88 23.06
CA GLY A 107 15.98 -22.65 23.73
C GLY A 107 15.95 -22.64 25.26
N GLN A 108 15.29 -23.62 25.90
CA GLN A 108 15.48 -23.92 27.32
C GLN A 108 15.53 -25.44 27.57
N VAL A 109 16.74 -26.01 27.43
CA VAL A 109 17.25 -27.13 28.25
C VAL A 109 18.75 -26.92 28.45
#